data_AF-A0A7Y2J7U1-F1
#
_entry.id   AF-A0A7Y2J7U1-F1
#
_cell.length_a   1.000
_cell.length_b   1.000
_cell.length_c   1.000
_cell.angle_alpha   90.00
_cell.angle_beta   90.00
_cell.angle_gamma   90.00
#
_symmetry.space_group_name_H-M   'P 1'
#
loop_
_entity.id
_entity.type
_entity.pdbx_description
1 polymer ?
#
loop_
_entity_poly.entity_id
_entity_poly.type
_entity_poly.pdbx_seq_one_letter_code
_entity_poly.pdbx_strand_id
1 'polypeptide(L)' 'MKIPIYQIDAFTSEQFSGNPAAVCILDHWPEDQTLLNIAKENNLAETAFLVPVEPEHYHLRWFT' A
#
# COMPACT_ATOMS: atom_id res chain seq x y z
N MET A 1 -8.29 10.31 9.75
CA MET A 1 -8.05 9.98 8.34
C MET A 1 -8.59 8.59 8.07
N LYS A 2 -9.23 8.34 6.93
CA LYS A 2 -9.71 7.00 6.55
C LYS A 2 -9.04 6.63 5.23
N ILE A 3 -8.24 5.56 5.24
CA ILE A 3 -7.51 5.08 4.06
C ILE A 3 -8.07 3.70 3.68
N PRO A 4 -8.48 3.48 2.43
CA PRO A 4 -8.75 2.13 1.94
C PRO A 4 -7.45 1.33 1.87
N ILE A 5 -7.45 0.17 2.53
CA ILE A 5 -6.36 -0.80 2.48
C ILE A 5 -6.85 -2.06 1.76
N TYR A 6 -6.05 -2.52 0.80
CA TYR A 6 -6.22 -3.80 0.14
C TYR A 6 -5.05 -4.69 0.52
N GLN A 7 -5.33 -5.86 1.09
CA GLN A 7 -4.31 -6.88 1.30
C GLN A 7 -4.26 -7.79 0.08
N ILE A 8 -3.06 -7.93 -0.49
CA ILE A 8 -2.81 -8.68 -1.72
C ILE A 8 -1.79 -9.77 -1.43
N ASP A 9 -2.12 -11.01 -1.81
CA ASP A 9 -1.18 -12.12 -1.83
C ASP A 9 -0.46 -12.13 -3.20
N ALA A 10 0.74 -11.56 -3.25
CA ALA A 10 1.51 -11.43 -4.49
C ALA A 10 2.15 -12.78 -4.91
N PHE A 11 2.36 -12.95 -6.22
CA PHE A 11 2.97 -14.13 -6.84
C PHE A 11 2.21 -15.45 -6.66
N THR A 12 0.91 -15.36 -6.35
CA THR A 12 0.02 -16.51 -6.21
C THR A 12 -1.35 -16.18 -6.81
N SER A 13 -2.11 -17.22 -7.15
CA SER A 13 -3.55 -17.16 -7.46
C SER A 13 -4.41 -17.77 -6.35
N GLU A 14 -3.79 -18.36 -5.32
CA GLU A 14 -4.44 -18.98 -4.17
C GLU A 14 -4.37 -18.05 -2.96
N GLN A 15 -5.46 -17.98 -2.19
CA GLN A 15 -5.51 -17.22 -0.93
C GLN A 15 -4.55 -17.82 0.10
N PHE A 16 -3.96 -16.95 0.94
CA PHE A 16 -3.06 -17.34 2.04
C PHE A 16 -1.75 -17.97 1.57
N SER A 17 -1.34 -17.67 0.35
CA SER A 17 -0.09 -18.14 -0.26
C SER A 17 0.70 -16.95 -0.82
N GLY A 18 1.89 -17.19 -1.37
CA GLY A 18 2.71 -16.13 -1.94
C GLY A 18 3.23 -15.14 -0.89
N ASN A 19 3.38 -13.86 -1.28
CA ASN A 19 3.90 -12.81 -0.41
C ASN A 19 2.82 -11.75 -0.10
N PRO A 20 2.37 -11.62 1.16
CA PRO A 20 1.37 -10.63 1.53
C PRO A 20 1.94 -9.21 1.46
N ALA A 21 1.21 -8.31 0.81
CA ALA A 21 1.50 -6.89 0.74
C ALA A 21 0.24 -6.07 1.02
N ALA A 22 0.41 -4.89 1.63
CA ALA A 22 -0.65 -3.91 1.77
C ALA A 22 -0.59 -2.90 0.64
N VAL A 23 -1.74 -2.54 0.07
CA VAL A 23 -1.90 -1.52 -0.96
C VAL A 23 -2.88 -0.46 -0.46
N CYS A 24 -2.40 0.77 -0.31
CA CYS A 24 -3.15 1.91 0.20
C CYS A 24 -3.34 2.94 -0.92
N ILE A 25 -4.59 3.23 -1.28
CA ILE A 25 -4.90 4.28 -2.26
C ILE A 25 -5.23 5.57 -1.51
N LEU A 26 -4.46 6.62 -1.78
CA LEU A 26 -4.52 7.90 -1.08
C LEU A 26 -4.97 9.02 -2.02
N ASP A 27 -5.66 10.03 -1.48
CA ASP A 27 -6.02 11.22 -2.24
C ASP A 27 -4.82 12.16 -2.47
N HIS A 28 -3.88 12.17 -1.53
CA HIS A 28 -2.66 12.99 -1.56
C HIS A 28 -1.58 12.34 -0.69
N TRP A 29 -0.33 12.79 -0.83
CA TRP A 29 0.77 12.34 0.02
C TRP A 29 0.68 12.96 1.42
N PRO A 30 0.48 12.17 2.49
CA PRO A 30 0.72 12.65 3.85
C PRO A 30 2.23 12.75 4.09
N GLU A 31 2.61 13.27 5.26
CA GLU A 31 4.01 13.29 5.68
C GLU A 31 4.64 11.89 5.66
N ASP A 32 5.92 11.81 5.30
CA ASP A 32 6.66 10.56 5.23
C ASP A 32 6.62 9.75 6.53
N GLN A 33 6.62 10.43 7.68
CA GLN A 33 6.49 9.77 8.98
C GLN A 33 5.13 9.08 9.14
N THR A 34 4.07 9.65 8.57
CA THR A 34 2.74 9.04 8.56
C THR A 34 2.73 7.79 7.68
N LEU A 35 3.32 7.86 6.48
CA LEU A 35 3.45 6.70 5.59
C LEU A 35 4.23 5.57 6.26
N LEU A 36 5.36 5.89 6.91
CA LEU A 36 6.17 4.91 7.63
C LEU A 36 5.41 4.31 8.82
N ASN A 37 4.64 5.10 9.57
CA ASN A 37 3.83 4.58 10.67
C ASN A 37 2.71 3.65 10.18
N ILE A 38 2.08 3.96 9.04
CA ILE A 38 1.08 3.08 8.43
C ILE A 38 1.72 1.76 7.97
N ALA A 39 2.88 1.82 7.30
CA ALA A 39 3.59 0.61 6.87
C ALA A 39 3.94 -0.31 8.06
N LYS A 40 4.42 0.28 9.16
CA LYS A 40 4.68 -0.44 10.42
C LYS A 40 3.42 -1.05 11.04
N GLU A 41 2.31 -0.33 11.03
CA GLU A 41 1.02 -0.83 11.55
C GLU A 41 0.51 -2.02 10.73
N ASN A 42 0.70 -2.00 9.40
CA ASN A 42 0.34 -3.12 8.53
C ASN A 42 1.16 -4.37 8.84
N ASN A 43 2.39 -4.22 9.32
CA ASN A 43 3.29 -5.30 9.74
C ASN A 43 3.47 -6.40 8.66
N LEU A 44 3.66 -5.97 7.42
CA LEU A 44 3.97 -6.81 6.26
C LEU A 44 5.36 -6.46 5.72
N ALA A 45 5.90 -7.32 4.85
CA ALA A 45 7.20 -7.07 4.23
C ALA A 45 7.22 -5.74 3.44
N GLU A 46 6.09 -5.39 2.81
CA GLU A 46 5.95 -4.15 2.05
C GLU A 46 4.53 -3.57 2.16
N THR A 47 4.46 -2.24 2.20
CA THR A 47 3.24 -1.47 1.96
C THR A 47 3.45 -0.53 0.77
N ALA A 48 2.62 -0.68 -0.27
CA ALA A 48 2.54 0.20 -1.42
C ALA A 48 1.50 1.31 -1.19
N PHE A 49 1.90 2.55 -1.41
CA PHE A 49 1.01 3.71 -1.38
C PHE A 49 0.88 4.29 -2.79
N LEU A 50 -0.35 4.51 -3.23
CA LEU A 50 -0.66 5.08 -4.55
C LEU A 50 -1.40 6.40 -4.41
N VAL A 51 -1.03 7.39 -5.23
CA VAL A 51 -1.79 8.64 -5.41
C VAL A 51 -2.12 8.78 -6.89
N PRO A 52 -3.41 8.93 -7.28
CA PRO A 52 -3.79 9.10 -8.67
C PRO A 52 -3.27 10.44 -9.22
N VAL A 53 -2.79 10.43 -10.46
CA VAL A 53 -2.33 11.65 -11.16
C VAL A 53 -3.17 11.96 -12.40
N GLU A 54 -3.54 10.92 -13.15
CA GLU A 54 -4.37 10.97 -14.36
C GLU A 54 -5.18 9.67 -14.42
N PRO A 55 -6.21 9.55 -15.28
CA PRO A 55 -6.91 8.27 -15.47
C PRO A 55 -5.92 7.13 -15.72
N GLU A 56 -6.04 6.05 -14.94
CA GLU A 56 -5.17 4.87 -14.99
C GLU A 56 -3.68 5.11 -14.66
N HIS A 57 -3.30 6.30 -14.20
CA HIS A 57 -1.92 6.63 -13.84
C HIS A 57 -1.80 7.01 -12.36
N TYR A 58 -0.79 6.44 -11.70
CA TYR A 58 -0.56 6.62 -10.28
C TYR A 58 0.91 6.88 -10.00
N HIS A 59 1.18 7.77 -9.05
CA HIS A 59 2.47 7.76 -8.37
C HIS A 59 2.49 6.65 -7.31
N LEU A 60 3.64 6.00 -7.17
CA LEU A 60 3.84 4.86 -6.28
C LEU A 60 5.00 5.15 -5.32
N ARG A 61 4.81 4.83 -4.04
CA ARG A 61 5.86 4.75 -3.02
C ARG A 61 5.71 3.44 -2.26
N TRP A 62 6.82 2.79 -1.92
CA TRP A 62 6.84 1.58 -1.09
C TRP A 62 7.66 1.80 0.17
N PHE A 63 7.26 1.14 1.25
CA PHE A 63 7.88 1.20 2.55
C PHE A 63 7.89 -0.18 3.19
N THR A 64 9.02 -0.49 3.84
CA THR A 64 9.24 -1.63 4.75
C THR A 64 9.02 -1.23 6.19
#